data_AF-A0A8C7IEK4-F1
#
_entry.id   AF-A0A8C7IEK4-F1
#
_cell.length_a   1.000
_cell.length_b   1.000
_cell.length_c   1.000
_cell.angle_alpha   90.00
_cell.angle_beta   90.00
_cell.angle_gamma   90.00
#
_symmetry.space_group_name_H-M   'P 1'
#
loop_
_entity.id
_entity.type
_entity.pdbx_description
1 polymer ?
#
loop_
_entity_poly.entity_id
_entity_poly.type
_entity_poly.pdbx_seq_one_letter_code
_entity_poly.pdbx_strand_id
1 'polypeptide(L)'
;MTLKLRPCAFFSKKLSPAERKYDVGNRELLAVVEALKVWRHWLEGAKHPFLIWTDHRNLEYIRQAKRLNPRQARWAMFFTRFVFTLSYKPGSQNVKADALSQLYDTEERSMDPTPILPASCLVAPVVWELDADIERASRAEPSWCPAGRLYVPSAVRDRLIYWAHTSPSSGHPGIGRTMRCLDGRYWWPTLAKDVRIYVSSCSVCAQCKAPRHLPRGKLQPLPVPQRPWSHLSVDFLTDLPPSQGYTTILVVVDRFSKSCHLLPLPGLPTALQTAEALFTHVFRHYGVPEDIVSDRGPQFTSRVWKAFMEHLGISVSLTSSFHPESNGQVERVNQDVGRFLRSYCQDRPGEWAKFVPWAEMAQNSLRHSSTNLTPFQCV
;
A
#
# COMPACT_ATOMS: atom_id res chain seq x y z
N MET A 1 -29.29 -33.59 -17.88
CA MET A 1 -29.05 -32.65 -16.77
C MET A 1 -28.74 -31.28 -17.34
N THR A 2 -29.71 -30.35 -17.38
CA THR A 2 -29.46 -28.98 -17.80
C THR A 2 -28.70 -28.24 -16.70
N LEU A 3 -27.45 -27.84 -16.98
CA LEU A 3 -26.62 -27.04 -16.08
C LEU A 3 -27.32 -25.72 -15.76
N LYS A 4 -27.93 -25.63 -14.57
CA LYS A 4 -28.60 -24.42 -14.10
C LYS A 4 -27.53 -23.44 -13.61
N LEU A 5 -27.21 -22.44 -14.43
CA LEU A 5 -26.27 -21.37 -14.10
C LEU A 5 -26.75 -20.60 -12.84
N ARG A 6 -25.84 -20.40 -11.88
CA ARG A 6 -26.08 -19.59 -10.67
C ARG A 6 -25.32 -18.27 -10.79
N PRO A 7 -25.90 -17.15 -10.32
CA PRO A 7 -25.20 -15.87 -10.34
C PRO A 7 -24.03 -15.89 -9.35
N CYS A 8 -22.84 -15.47 -9.80
CA CYS A 8 -21.66 -15.36 -8.94
C CYS A 8 -21.54 -13.98 -8.27
N ALA A 9 -22.06 -12.93 -8.90
CA ALA A 9 -22.06 -11.56 -8.40
C ALA A 9 -23.17 -10.74 -9.07
N PHE A 10 -23.52 -9.62 -8.45
CA PHE A 10 -24.47 -8.63 -8.96
C PHE A 10 -23.84 -7.24 -8.92
N PHE A 11 -24.23 -6.37 -9.85
CA PHE A 11 -23.78 -4.98 -9.90
C PHE A 11 -24.92 -4.10 -10.43
N SER A 12 -25.16 -2.96 -9.77
CA SER A 12 -26.07 -1.91 -10.22
C SER A 12 -25.43 -0.55 -9.98
N LYS A 13 -25.77 0.43 -10.82
CA LYS A 13 -25.25 1.79 -10.74
C LYS A 13 -26.32 2.79 -11.14
N LYS A 14 -26.51 3.83 -10.32
CA LYS A 14 -27.38 4.97 -10.65
C LYS A 14 -26.73 5.83 -11.74
N LEU A 15 -27.52 6.20 -12.75
CA LEU A 15 -27.07 7.12 -13.80
C LEU A 15 -26.85 8.53 -13.22
N SER A 16 -25.70 9.13 -13.52
CA SER A 16 -25.42 10.52 -13.19
C SER A 16 -26.37 11.50 -13.90
N PRO A 17 -26.47 12.77 -13.46
CA PRO A 17 -27.28 13.78 -14.16
C PRO A 17 -26.96 13.93 -15.66
N ALA A 18 -25.70 13.72 -16.06
CA ALA A 18 -25.29 13.75 -17.46
C ALA A 18 -25.68 12.47 -18.21
N GLU A 19 -25.50 11.29 -17.60
CA GLU A 19 -25.84 10.00 -18.21
C GLU A 19 -27.35 9.81 -18.38
N ARG A 20 -28.17 10.42 -17.50
CA ARG A 20 -29.63 10.49 -17.65
C ARG A 20 -30.09 11.22 -18.91
N LYS A 21 -29.23 12.00 -19.58
CA LYS A 21 -29.54 12.66 -20.85
C LYS A 21 -29.19 11.83 -22.08
N TYR A 22 -28.58 10.65 -21.90
CA TYR A 22 -28.23 9.79 -23.02
C TYR A 22 -29.49 9.18 -23.62
N ASP A 23 -29.49 8.92 -24.93
CA ASP A 23 -30.52 8.08 -25.55
C ASP A 23 -30.46 6.65 -25.00
N VAL A 24 -31.55 5.92 -25.18
CA VAL A 24 -31.74 4.57 -24.62
C VAL A 24 -30.60 3.64 -25.03
N GLY A 25 -30.22 3.62 -26.31
CA GLY A 25 -29.13 2.77 -26.79
C GLY A 25 -27.79 3.06 -26.13
N ASN A 26 -27.46 4.33 -25.90
CA ASN A 26 -26.25 4.72 -25.17
C ASN A 26 -26.32 4.43 -23.66
N ARG A 27 -27.50 4.37 -23.05
CA ARG A 27 -27.66 3.93 -21.65
C ARG A 27 -27.44 2.43 -21.50
N GLU A 28 -28.02 1.65 -22.39
CA GLU A 28 -27.85 0.19 -22.40
C GLU A 28 -26.40 -0.20 -22.66
N LEU A 29 -25.75 0.49 -23.60
CA LEU A 29 -24.33 0.30 -23.85
C LEU A 29 -23.46 0.70 -22.67
N LEU A 30 -23.80 1.79 -21.96
CA LEU A 30 -23.10 2.19 -20.75
C LEU A 30 -23.18 1.11 -19.67
N ALA A 31 -24.32 0.44 -19.52
CA ALA A 31 -24.46 -0.67 -18.58
C ALA A 31 -23.44 -1.79 -18.86
N VAL A 32 -23.26 -2.15 -20.13
CA VAL A 32 -22.23 -3.13 -20.55
C VAL A 32 -20.83 -2.63 -20.24
N VAL A 33 -20.52 -1.35 -20.51
CA VAL A 33 -19.20 -0.76 -20.23
C VAL A 33 -18.89 -0.80 -18.73
N GLU A 34 -19.84 -0.42 -17.88
CA GLU A 34 -19.65 -0.38 -16.42
C GLU A 34 -19.52 -1.79 -15.84
N ALA A 35 -20.32 -2.75 -16.31
CA ALA A 35 -20.18 -4.16 -15.96
C ALA A 35 -18.78 -4.71 -16.27
N LEU A 36 -18.27 -4.43 -17.47
CA LEU A 36 -16.91 -4.85 -17.88
C LEU A 36 -15.80 -4.14 -17.10
N LYS A 37 -16.01 -2.92 -16.62
CA LYS A 37 -15.04 -2.25 -15.73
C LYS A 37 -14.97 -2.93 -14.36
N VAL A 38 -16.13 -3.30 -13.80
CA VAL A 38 -16.22 -3.95 -12.48
C VAL A 38 -15.59 -5.34 -12.53
N TRP A 39 -15.97 -6.16 -13.51
CA TRP A 39 -15.48 -7.54 -13.64
C TRP A 39 -14.26 -7.67 -14.56
N ARG A 40 -13.55 -6.55 -14.79
CA ARG A 40 -12.34 -6.49 -15.62
C ARG A 40 -11.32 -7.56 -15.21
N HIS A 41 -11.12 -7.75 -13.92
CA HIS A 41 -10.17 -8.69 -13.34
C HIS A 41 -10.47 -10.17 -13.65
N TRP A 42 -11.72 -10.51 -14.01
CA TRP A 42 -12.10 -11.86 -14.46
C TRP A 42 -12.14 -12.00 -15.98
N LEU A 43 -12.45 -10.91 -16.70
CA LEU A 43 -12.83 -10.97 -18.11
C LEU A 43 -11.74 -10.45 -19.07
N GLU A 44 -10.83 -9.59 -18.62
CA GLU A 44 -9.74 -9.07 -19.46
C GLU A 44 -8.66 -10.15 -19.65
N GLY A 45 -8.30 -10.42 -20.91
CA GLY A 45 -7.33 -11.48 -21.24
C GLY A 45 -7.85 -12.91 -21.07
N ALA A 46 -9.16 -13.09 -20.85
CA ALA A 46 -9.78 -14.41 -20.78
C ALA A 46 -9.50 -15.22 -22.06
N LYS A 47 -8.99 -16.45 -21.91
CA LYS A 47 -8.66 -17.35 -23.04
C LYS A 47 -9.89 -17.79 -23.82
N HIS A 48 -11.04 -17.89 -23.17
CA HIS A 48 -12.30 -18.32 -23.77
C HIS A 48 -13.23 -17.13 -23.99
N PRO A 49 -13.92 -17.05 -25.15
CA PRO A 49 -14.91 -16.01 -25.38
C PRO A 49 -16.07 -16.16 -24.40
N PHE A 50 -16.54 -15.04 -23.86
CA PHE A 50 -17.71 -15.03 -22.97
C PHE A 50 -18.92 -14.35 -23.61
N LEU A 51 -20.11 -14.64 -23.08
CA LEU A 51 -21.38 -14.16 -23.61
C LEU A 51 -21.97 -13.06 -22.72
N ILE A 52 -22.36 -11.94 -23.33
CA ILE A 52 -23.09 -10.87 -22.67
C ILE A 52 -24.53 -10.90 -23.18
N TRP A 53 -25.48 -11.08 -22.26
CA TRP A 53 -26.90 -10.94 -22.55
C TRP A 53 -27.37 -9.52 -22.30
N THR A 54 -28.14 -8.97 -23.26
CA THR A 54 -28.78 -7.66 -23.16
C THR A 54 -30.21 -7.76 -23.68
N ASP A 55 -31.11 -6.98 -23.12
CA ASP A 55 -32.48 -6.80 -23.58
C ASP A 55 -32.61 -5.70 -24.64
N HIS A 56 -31.50 -5.16 -25.13
CA HIS A 56 -31.49 -4.15 -26.20
C HIS A 56 -30.91 -4.71 -27.50
N ARG A 57 -31.80 -5.12 -28.42
CA ARG A 57 -31.46 -5.81 -29.68
C ARG A 57 -30.44 -5.07 -30.56
N ASN A 58 -30.47 -3.73 -30.58
CA ASN A 58 -29.55 -2.97 -31.45
C ASN A 58 -28.07 -3.05 -31.01
N LEU A 59 -27.78 -3.56 -29.81
CA LEU A 59 -26.40 -3.71 -29.34
C LEU A 59 -25.67 -4.90 -29.98
N GLU A 60 -26.37 -5.87 -30.56
CA GLU A 60 -25.75 -7.01 -31.28
C GLU A 60 -24.86 -6.54 -32.44
N TYR A 61 -25.22 -5.43 -33.07
CA TYR A 61 -24.55 -4.90 -34.27
C TYR A 61 -23.51 -3.82 -33.98
N ILE A 62 -23.18 -3.56 -32.70
CA ILE A 62 -22.39 -2.37 -32.38
C ILE A 62 -20.95 -2.41 -32.90
N ARG A 63 -20.37 -3.61 -33.04
CA ARG A 63 -19.05 -3.80 -33.65
C ARG A 63 -19.05 -3.57 -35.17
N GLN A 64 -20.23 -3.62 -35.81
CA GLN A 64 -20.41 -3.47 -37.26
C GLN A 64 -20.90 -2.07 -37.66
N ALA A 65 -21.14 -1.19 -36.70
CA ALA A 65 -21.66 0.15 -36.95
C ALA A 65 -20.62 1.01 -37.70
N LYS A 66 -20.97 1.43 -38.93
CA LYS A 66 -20.10 2.23 -39.82
C LYS A 66 -19.87 3.67 -39.36
N ARG A 67 -20.73 4.20 -38.47
CA ARG A 67 -20.64 5.57 -37.91
C ARG A 67 -20.86 5.50 -36.41
N LEU A 68 -19.82 5.80 -35.63
CA LEU A 68 -19.85 5.87 -34.17
C LEU A 68 -19.75 7.32 -33.72
N ASN A 69 -20.54 7.70 -32.71
CA ASN A 69 -20.34 9.00 -32.06
C ASN A 69 -19.04 8.99 -31.22
N PRO A 70 -18.46 10.15 -30.82
CA PRO A 70 -17.21 10.18 -30.07
C PRO A 70 -17.21 9.40 -28.75
N ARG A 71 -18.39 9.23 -28.11
CA ARG A 71 -18.53 8.42 -26.89
C ARG A 71 -18.43 6.92 -27.19
N GLN A 72 -19.18 6.47 -28.19
CA GLN A 72 -19.18 5.09 -28.66
C GLN A 72 -17.82 4.68 -29.22
N ALA A 73 -17.09 5.59 -29.88
CA ALA A 73 -15.72 5.35 -30.32
C ALA A 73 -14.77 5.07 -29.14
N ARG A 74 -14.86 5.86 -28.06
CA ARG A 74 -14.08 5.61 -26.83
C ARG A 74 -14.44 4.28 -26.17
N TRP A 75 -15.73 3.91 -26.15
CA TRP A 75 -16.17 2.62 -25.62
C TRP A 75 -15.77 1.45 -26.52
N ALA A 76 -15.75 1.63 -27.85
CA ALA A 76 -15.27 0.62 -28.79
C ALA A 76 -13.79 0.30 -28.54
N MET A 77 -12.93 1.31 -28.31
CA MET A 77 -11.54 1.11 -27.91
C MET A 77 -11.41 0.38 -26.56
N PHE A 78 -12.36 0.57 -25.64
CA PHE A 78 -12.37 -0.16 -24.38
C PHE A 78 -12.74 -1.65 -24.59
N PHE A 79 -13.67 -1.94 -25.49
CA PHE A 79 -14.11 -3.30 -25.77
C PHE A 79 -13.06 -4.18 -26.47
N THR A 80 -12.07 -3.61 -27.18
CA THR A 80 -11.00 -4.39 -27.83
C THR A 80 -10.16 -5.21 -26.84
N ARG A 81 -10.20 -4.84 -25.56
CA ARG A 81 -9.50 -5.51 -24.47
C ARG A 81 -10.18 -6.82 -24.03
N PHE A 82 -11.38 -7.09 -24.52
CA PHE A 82 -12.22 -8.22 -24.13
C PHE A 82 -12.64 -9.06 -25.33
N VAL A 83 -12.64 -10.38 -25.17
CA VAL A 83 -13.15 -11.33 -26.17
C VAL A 83 -14.55 -11.78 -25.76
N PHE A 84 -15.58 -11.12 -26.29
CA PHE A 84 -16.98 -11.43 -25.96
C PHE A 84 -17.91 -11.35 -27.17
N THR A 85 -19.08 -11.96 -27.02
CA THR A 85 -20.22 -11.88 -27.95
C THR A 85 -21.43 -11.26 -27.23
N LEU A 86 -22.18 -10.43 -27.95
CA LEU A 86 -23.45 -9.87 -27.47
C LEU A 86 -24.60 -10.68 -28.06
N SER A 87 -25.52 -11.09 -27.21
CA SER A 87 -26.74 -11.78 -27.64
C SER A 87 -27.95 -11.17 -26.96
N TYR A 88 -28.99 -10.94 -27.76
CA TYR A 88 -30.25 -10.43 -27.29
C TYR A 88 -31.02 -11.48 -26.48
N LYS A 89 -31.55 -11.06 -25.33
CA LYS A 89 -32.47 -11.83 -24.50
C LYS A 89 -33.70 -10.98 -24.17
N PRO A 90 -34.94 -11.43 -24.44
CA PRO A 90 -36.13 -10.66 -24.10
C PRO A 90 -36.18 -10.25 -22.63
N GLY A 91 -36.59 -9.01 -22.34
CA GLY A 91 -36.65 -8.46 -20.97
C GLY A 91 -37.46 -9.31 -19.99
N SER A 92 -38.54 -9.95 -20.47
CA SER A 92 -39.35 -10.90 -19.68
C SER A 92 -38.57 -12.10 -19.14
N GLN A 93 -37.43 -12.45 -19.75
CA GLN A 93 -36.53 -13.50 -19.31
C GLN A 93 -35.23 -12.96 -18.65
N ASN A 94 -35.10 -11.63 -18.54
CA ASN A 94 -33.96 -10.93 -17.93
C ASN A 94 -34.27 -10.37 -16.53
N VAL A 95 -35.26 -10.96 -15.85
CA VAL A 95 -35.81 -10.51 -14.56
C VAL A 95 -34.74 -10.29 -13.48
N LYS A 96 -33.66 -11.09 -13.47
CA LYS A 96 -32.59 -10.96 -12.46
C LYS A 96 -31.79 -9.66 -12.60
N ALA A 97 -31.53 -9.21 -13.83
CA ALA A 97 -30.83 -7.96 -14.07
C ALA A 97 -31.74 -6.76 -13.79
N ASP A 98 -33.01 -6.89 -14.17
CA ASP A 98 -34.00 -5.82 -14.04
C ASP A 98 -34.41 -5.59 -12.57
N ALA A 99 -34.50 -6.63 -11.75
CA ALA A 99 -34.82 -6.50 -10.32
C ALA A 99 -33.87 -5.56 -9.55
N LEU A 100 -32.60 -5.45 -9.99
CA LEU A 100 -31.60 -4.59 -9.36
C LEU A 100 -31.57 -3.16 -9.91
N SER A 101 -32.16 -2.91 -11.09
CA SER A 101 -32.28 -1.57 -11.68
C SER A 101 -33.39 -0.76 -10.98
N GLN A 102 -34.37 -1.45 -10.40
CA GLN A 102 -35.60 -0.89 -9.83
C GLN A 102 -35.57 -0.71 -8.31
N LEU A 103 -34.47 -1.02 -7.61
CA LEU A 103 -34.33 -0.71 -6.18
C LEU A 103 -34.13 0.80 -6.01
N TYR A 104 -35.24 1.50 -5.77
CA TYR A 104 -35.28 2.92 -5.45
C TYR A 104 -34.77 3.16 -4.03
N ASP A 105 -33.62 3.83 -3.92
CA ASP A 105 -33.24 4.50 -2.68
C ASP A 105 -34.08 5.77 -2.58
N THR A 106 -35.12 5.72 -1.76
CA THR A 106 -35.88 6.89 -1.33
C THR A 106 -34.96 7.78 -0.52
N GLU A 107 -34.76 9.00 -1.02
CA GLU A 107 -34.04 10.11 -0.41
C GLU A 107 -32.51 9.99 -0.50
N GLU A 108 -31.88 11.00 -1.11
CA GLU A 108 -30.47 11.30 -0.88
C GLU A 108 -30.31 11.63 0.60
N ARG A 109 -30.11 10.61 1.45
CA ARG A 109 -29.53 10.84 2.76
C ARG A 109 -28.14 11.41 2.52
N SER A 110 -27.93 12.66 2.94
CA SER A 110 -26.59 13.13 3.26
C SER A 110 -26.03 12.14 4.27
N MET A 111 -25.22 11.20 3.78
CA MET A 111 -24.45 10.34 4.65
C MET A 111 -23.35 11.22 5.22
N ASP A 112 -23.69 12.00 6.25
CA ASP A 112 -22.70 12.24 7.29
C ASP A 112 -22.26 10.84 7.72
N PRO A 113 -20.95 10.52 7.64
CA PRO A 113 -20.46 9.20 7.96
C PRO A 113 -20.78 8.95 9.44
N THR A 114 -21.90 8.27 9.69
CA THR A 114 -22.25 7.80 11.01
C THR A 114 -21.28 6.66 11.28
N PRO A 115 -20.42 6.79 12.31
CA PRO A 115 -19.46 5.74 12.60
C PRO A 115 -20.20 4.43 12.80
N ILE A 116 -19.63 3.33 12.28
CA ILE A 116 -20.16 1.97 12.42
C ILE A 116 -20.38 1.62 13.90
N LEU A 117 -19.60 2.24 14.78
CA LEU A 117 -19.74 2.17 16.22
C LEU A 117 -20.69 3.27 16.71
N PRO A 118 -21.72 2.93 17.52
CA PRO A 118 -22.53 3.94 18.17
C PRO A 118 -21.67 4.84 19.06
N ALA A 119 -22.06 6.10 19.23
CA ALA A 119 -21.28 7.07 20.02
C ALA A 119 -21.04 6.59 21.47
N SER A 120 -21.94 5.77 22.02
CA SER A 120 -21.78 5.10 23.31
C SER A 120 -20.63 4.09 23.37
N CYS A 121 -20.19 3.57 22.21
CA CYS A 121 -19.05 2.68 22.08
C CYS A 121 -17.74 3.43 21.77
N LEU A 122 -17.78 4.75 21.55
CA LEU A 122 -16.60 5.58 21.47
C LEU A 122 -16.12 5.85 22.90
N VAL A 123 -15.17 5.03 23.37
CA VAL A 123 -14.50 5.20 24.67
C VAL A 123 -13.51 6.38 24.55
N ALA A 124 -14.04 7.59 24.42
CA ALA A 124 -13.36 8.83 24.07
C ALA A 124 -12.57 8.79 22.73
N PRO A 125 -12.56 9.87 21.94
CA PRO A 125 -11.54 10.00 20.91
C PRO A 125 -10.17 9.99 21.61
N VAL A 126 -9.20 9.26 21.06
CA VAL A 126 -7.80 9.44 21.45
C VAL A 126 -7.41 10.83 20.97
N VAL A 127 -7.65 11.84 21.81
CA VAL A 127 -7.19 13.20 21.58
C VAL A 127 -5.72 13.20 21.93
N TRP A 128 -4.88 13.24 20.92
CA TRP A 128 -3.46 13.47 21.14
C TRP A 128 -3.33 14.81 21.87
N GLU A 129 -2.49 14.90 22.90
CA GLU A 129 -2.29 16.15 23.67
C GLU A 129 -2.05 17.36 22.74
N LEU A 130 -1.42 17.10 21.60
CA LEU A 130 -1.17 18.08 20.56
C LEU A 130 -2.43 18.59 19.85
N ASP A 131 -3.42 17.74 19.61
CA ASP A 131 -4.73 18.13 19.06
C ASP A 131 -5.49 19.02 20.05
N ALA A 132 -5.48 18.64 21.34
CA ALA A 132 -6.08 19.44 22.41
C ALA A 132 -5.40 20.82 22.57
N ASP A 133 -4.08 20.89 22.38
CA ASP A 133 -3.35 22.15 22.37
C ASP A 133 -3.64 22.99 21.12
N ILE A 134 -3.83 22.38 19.95
CA ILE A 134 -4.25 23.08 18.73
C ILE A 134 -5.65 23.67 18.95
N GLU A 135 -6.58 22.89 19.47
CA GLU A 135 -7.94 23.34 19.79
C GLU A 135 -7.93 24.48 20.80
N ARG A 136 -7.18 24.37 21.90
CA ARG A 136 -7.04 25.44 22.91
C ARG A 136 -6.41 26.71 22.34
N ALA A 137 -5.45 26.58 21.43
CA ALA A 137 -4.80 27.72 20.79
C ALA A 137 -5.65 28.32 19.65
N SER A 138 -6.63 27.58 19.14
CA SER A 138 -7.49 28.00 18.04
C SER A 138 -8.61 28.89 18.58
N ARG A 139 -8.63 30.16 18.14
CA ARG A 139 -9.70 31.11 18.52
C ARG A 139 -10.89 31.08 17.57
N ALA A 140 -10.66 30.72 16.30
CA ALA A 140 -11.66 30.52 15.25
C ALA A 140 -10.98 29.86 14.03
N GLU A 141 -11.69 28.99 13.30
CA GLU A 141 -11.20 28.46 12.04
C GLU A 141 -11.24 29.55 10.95
N PRO A 142 -10.10 29.86 10.29
CA PRO A 142 -10.10 30.83 9.22
C PRO A 142 -10.88 30.31 8.01
N SER A 143 -11.66 31.17 7.35
CA SER A 143 -12.47 30.83 6.16
C SER A 143 -11.65 30.32 4.97
N TRP A 144 -10.35 30.57 4.96
CA TRP A 144 -9.39 30.14 3.94
C TRP A 144 -8.74 28.79 4.26
N CYS A 145 -9.10 28.14 5.36
CA CYS A 145 -8.67 26.77 5.64
C CYS A 145 -9.36 25.78 4.68
N PRO A 146 -8.61 24.90 3.98
CA PRO A 146 -9.22 23.87 3.15
C PRO A 146 -10.13 22.95 3.96
N ALA A 147 -11.28 22.60 3.37
CA ALA A 147 -12.21 21.66 3.99
C ALA A 147 -11.53 20.32 4.33
N GLY A 148 -11.78 19.80 5.52
CA GLY A 148 -11.20 18.55 6.02
C GLY A 148 -9.78 18.65 6.58
N ARG A 149 -9.23 19.86 6.75
CA ARG A 149 -7.94 20.09 7.42
C ARG A 149 -8.10 21.03 8.63
N LEU A 150 -7.32 20.77 9.67
CA LEU A 150 -7.26 21.56 10.88
C LEU A 150 -6.26 22.70 10.74
N TYR A 151 -6.71 23.93 10.96
CA TYR A 151 -5.83 25.09 11.01
C TYR A 151 -4.93 25.03 12.25
N VAL A 152 -3.63 25.29 12.06
CA VAL A 152 -2.64 25.25 13.17
C VAL A 152 -2.15 26.67 13.52
N PRO A 153 -2.49 27.17 14.73
CA PRO A 153 -2.00 28.45 15.24
C PRO A 153 -0.47 28.49 15.37
N SER A 154 0.14 29.66 15.21
CA SER A 154 1.60 29.83 15.23
C SER A 154 2.27 29.25 16.49
N ALA A 155 1.63 29.37 17.65
CA ALA A 155 2.14 28.92 18.93
C ALA A 155 2.41 27.40 19.02
N VAL A 156 1.77 26.58 18.18
CA VAL A 156 1.86 25.10 18.24
C VAL A 156 2.55 24.48 17.02
N ARG A 157 2.90 25.28 15.99
CA ARG A 157 3.52 24.79 14.73
C ARG A 157 4.84 24.10 14.96
N ASP A 158 5.75 24.72 15.72
CA ASP A 158 7.09 24.16 15.95
C ASP A 158 7.02 22.83 16.69
N ARG A 159 6.11 22.73 17.66
CA ARG A 159 5.91 21.50 18.43
C ARG A 159 5.27 20.39 17.59
N LEU A 160 4.35 20.74 16.68
CA LEU A 160 3.77 19.80 15.72
C LEU A 160 4.82 19.29 14.72
N ILE A 161 5.65 20.18 14.18
CA ILE A 161 6.74 19.78 13.28
C ILE A 161 7.78 18.94 14.04
N TYR A 162 8.13 19.32 15.27
CA TYR A 162 8.97 18.54 16.16
C TYR A 162 8.41 17.13 16.31
N TRP A 163 7.16 16.98 16.76
CA TRP A 163 6.52 15.67 16.93
C TRP A 163 6.55 14.82 15.65
N ALA A 164 6.16 15.40 14.52
CA ALA A 164 6.14 14.68 13.24
C ALA A 164 7.53 14.28 12.77
N HIS A 165 8.58 15.00 13.17
CA HIS A 165 9.95 14.75 12.74
C HIS A 165 10.74 13.86 13.71
N THR A 166 10.65 14.11 15.02
CA THR A 166 11.55 13.52 16.04
C THR A 166 10.94 12.34 16.79
N SER A 167 9.63 12.09 16.64
CA SER A 167 9.03 10.91 17.26
C SER A 167 9.78 9.63 16.83
N PRO A 168 10.08 8.71 17.76
CA PRO A 168 10.67 7.40 17.43
C PRO A 168 9.86 6.63 16.38
N SER A 169 8.54 6.85 16.30
CA SER A 169 7.69 6.23 15.26
C SER A 169 7.85 6.86 13.87
N SER A 170 8.47 8.04 13.76
CA SER A 170 8.63 8.79 12.51
C SER A 170 10.01 8.61 11.88
N GLY A 171 11.05 8.34 12.69
CA GLY A 171 12.40 8.05 12.21
C GLY A 171 13.11 9.19 11.48
N HIS A 172 12.94 10.44 11.94
CA HIS A 172 13.56 11.62 11.33
C HIS A 172 13.34 11.66 9.80
N PRO A 173 12.09 11.74 9.32
CA PRO A 173 11.79 11.74 7.90
C PRO A 173 12.42 12.95 7.19
N GLY A 174 12.71 12.81 5.90
CA GLY A 174 13.09 13.94 5.06
C GLY A 174 11.90 14.87 4.78
N ILE A 175 12.17 16.07 4.26
CA ILE A 175 11.18 17.15 4.06
C ILE A 175 9.87 16.64 3.43
N GLY A 176 9.95 15.91 2.31
CA GLY A 176 8.75 15.43 1.62
C GLY A 176 7.91 14.42 2.42
N ARG A 177 8.56 13.55 3.21
CA ARG A 177 7.87 12.59 4.09
C ARG A 177 7.26 13.28 5.30
N THR A 178 7.98 14.23 5.92
CA THR A 178 7.44 15.06 7.02
C THR A 178 6.23 15.87 6.56
N MET A 179 6.33 16.51 5.39
CA MET A 179 5.22 17.24 4.79
C MET A 179 3.99 16.36 4.58
N ARG A 180 4.17 15.14 4.08
CA ARG A 180 3.04 14.23 3.82
C ARG A 180 2.41 13.66 5.09
N CYS A 181 3.17 13.58 6.19
CA CYS A 181 2.64 13.27 7.52
C CYS A 181 1.69 14.38 8.00
N LEU A 182 2.03 15.65 7.74
CA LEU A 182 1.28 16.80 8.23
C LEU A 182 0.12 17.20 7.30
N ASP A 183 0.37 17.29 5.99
CA ASP A 183 -0.55 17.89 4.99
C ASP A 183 -1.89 17.16 4.87
N GLY A 184 -1.97 15.91 5.31
CA GLY A 184 -3.23 15.14 5.30
C GLY A 184 -4.26 15.64 6.31
N ARG A 185 -3.83 16.23 7.43
CA ARG A 185 -4.71 16.61 8.55
C ARG A 185 -4.55 18.07 8.97
N TYR A 186 -3.36 18.63 8.85
CA TYR A 186 -3.03 19.95 9.36
C TYR A 186 -2.73 20.93 8.24
N TRP A 187 -3.00 22.21 8.48
CA TRP A 187 -2.76 23.23 7.49
C TRP A 187 -2.49 24.63 8.06
N TRP A 188 -1.58 25.36 7.43
CA TRP A 188 -1.34 26.80 7.59
C TRP A 188 -0.59 27.33 6.37
N PRO A 189 -0.58 28.66 6.09
CA PRO A 189 -0.10 29.19 4.81
C PRO A 189 1.37 28.87 4.50
N THR A 190 2.21 28.78 5.53
CA THR A 190 3.66 28.57 5.40
C THR A 190 4.10 27.14 5.71
N LEU A 191 3.19 26.16 5.84
CA LEU A 191 3.51 24.77 6.23
C LEU A 191 4.71 24.19 5.48
N ALA A 192 4.71 24.28 4.14
CA ALA A 192 5.81 23.78 3.32
C ALA A 192 7.16 24.47 3.56
N LYS A 193 7.13 25.78 3.83
CA LYS A 193 8.33 26.57 4.13
C LYS A 193 8.87 26.22 5.52
N ASP A 194 8.00 26.16 6.51
CA ASP A 194 8.35 25.94 7.91
C ASP A 194 8.92 24.53 8.12
N VAL A 195 8.30 23.51 7.52
CA VAL A 195 8.83 22.12 7.54
C VAL A 195 10.18 22.04 6.86
N ARG A 196 10.38 22.73 5.72
CA ARG A 196 11.67 22.75 5.04
C ARG A 196 12.75 23.34 5.93
N ILE A 197 12.49 24.52 6.52
CA ILE A 197 13.44 25.19 7.42
C ILE A 197 13.79 24.28 8.58
N TYR A 198 12.79 23.74 9.27
CA TYR A 198 12.97 22.89 10.45
C TYR A 198 13.80 21.63 10.16
N VAL A 199 13.43 20.87 9.11
CA VAL A 199 14.12 19.62 8.78
C VAL A 199 15.55 19.89 8.29
N SER A 200 15.77 21.00 7.57
CA SER A 200 17.11 21.42 7.14
C SER A 200 18.00 21.87 8.31
N SER A 201 17.42 22.41 9.39
CA SER A 201 18.17 22.80 10.60
C SER A 201 18.36 21.67 11.63
N CYS A 202 17.83 20.46 11.37
CA CYS A 202 17.94 19.36 12.32
C CYS A 202 19.38 18.83 12.42
N SER A 203 20.02 19.06 13.56
CA SER A 203 21.40 18.62 13.85
C SER A 203 21.56 17.10 13.77
N VAL A 204 20.60 16.34 14.31
CA VAL A 204 20.56 14.87 14.25
C VAL A 204 20.56 14.38 12.80
N CYS A 205 19.75 15.00 11.94
CA CYS A 205 19.73 14.68 10.51
C CYS A 205 21.05 15.02 9.83
N ALA A 206 21.61 16.19 10.11
CA ALA A 206 22.88 16.64 9.53
C ALA A 206 24.03 15.66 9.84
N GLN A 207 24.07 15.14 11.07
CA GLN A 207 25.06 14.14 11.50
C GLN A 207 24.81 12.76 10.87
N CYS A 208 23.55 12.33 10.73
CA CYS A 208 23.19 10.97 10.32
C CYS A 208 23.01 10.76 8.81
N LYS A 209 22.72 11.82 8.03
CA LYS A 209 22.29 11.75 6.62
C LYS A 209 23.33 12.28 5.62
N ALA A 210 24.62 12.10 5.90
CA ALA A 210 25.66 12.46 4.95
C ALA A 210 25.39 11.83 3.56
N PRO A 211 25.43 12.62 2.47
CA PRO A 211 25.18 12.11 1.13
C PRO A 211 26.27 11.09 0.79
N ARG A 212 25.84 9.87 0.50
CA ARG A 212 26.68 8.84 -0.11
C ARG A 212 26.04 8.51 -1.45
N HIS A 213 26.88 8.26 -2.44
CA HIS A 213 26.62 7.65 -3.75
C HIS A 213 26.66 8.57 -4.99
N LEU A 214 27.41 8.05 -5.96
CA LEU A 214 27.40 8.37 -7.39
C LEU A 214 26.10 7.91 -8.06
N PRO A 215 25.79 8.33 -9.30
CA PRO A 215 24.58 7.94 -10.03
C PRO A 215 24.47 6.41 -10.18
N ARG A 216 23.27 5.88 -9.95
CA ARG A 216 23.01 4.43 -10.00
C ARG A 216 22.98 3.91 -11.45
N GLY A 217 23.54 2.71 -11.66
CA GLY A 217 23.47 1.98 -12.92
C GLY A 217 22.05 1.47 -13.27
N LYS A 218 21.91 0.84 -14.44
CA LYS A 218 20.63 0.28 -14.91
C LYS A 218 20.33 -1.03 -14.17
N LEU A 219 19.38 -0.97 -13.24
CA LEU A 219 18.92 -2.14 -12.47
C LEU A 219 18.14 -3.12 -13.36
N GLN A 220 18.42 -4.42 -13.25
CA GLN A 220 17.51 -5.47 -13.73
C GLN A 220 16.53 -5.87 -12.61
N PRO A 221 15.22 -5.56 -12.73
CA PRO A 221 14.27 -5.85 -11.67
C PRO A 221 13.91 -7.35 -11.64
N LEU A 222 13.92 -7.94 -10.45
CA LEU A 222 13.28 -9.22 -10.19
C LEU A 222 11.77 -9.12 -10.46
N PRO A 223 11.08 -10.24 -10.79
CA PRO A 223 9.64 -10.25 -11.02
C PRO A 223 8.89 -9.66 -9.82
N VAL A 224 7.87 -8.84 -10.11
CA VAL A 224 7.05 -8.20 -9.08
C VAL A 224 6.10 -9.24 -8.50
N PRO A 225 6.11 -9.45 -7.17
CA PRO A 225 5.19 -10.40 -6.53
C PRO A 225 3.73 -10.00 -6.71
N GLN A 226 2.80 -10.96 -6.55
CA GLN A 226 1.36 -10.73 -6.75
C GLN A 226 0.56 -10.54 -5.46
N ARG A 227 1.12 -10.91 -4.30
CA ARG A 227 0.48 -10.76 -2.98
C ARG A 227 1.50 -10.40 -1.90
N PRO A 228 1.08 -9.71 -0.82
CA PRO A 228 1.93 -9.49 0.36
C PRO A 228 2.52 -10.78 0.90
N TRP A 229 3.76 -10.71 1.38
CA TRP A 229 4.49 -11.79 2.04
C TRP A 229 4.73 -13.05 1.21
N SER A 230 4.49 -13.02 -0.09
CA SER A 230 4.81 -14.15 -1.00
C SER A 230 6.29 -14.23 -1.35
N HIS A 231 6.99 -13.11 -1.41
CA HIS A 231 8.39 -13.07 -1.83
C HIS A 231 9.18 -12.22 -0.84
N LEU A 232 10.10 -12.85 -0.14
CA LEU A 232 10.87 -12.19 0.91
C LEU A 232 12.28 -11.88 0.42
N SER A 233 12.87 -10.86 1.02
CA SER A 233 14.28 -10.49 0.89
C SER A 233 14.84 -10.45 2.30
N VAL A 234 15.85 -11.27 2.57
CA VAL A 234 16.45 -11.43 3.91
C VAL A 234 17.92 -11.06 3.89
N ASP A 235 18.37 -10.46 4.98
CA ASP A 235 19.77 -10.07 5.18
C ASP A 235 20.09 -9.94 6.67
N PHE A 236 21.38 -9.89 7.01
CA PHE A 236 21.85 -9.64 8.36
C PHE A 236 22.54 -8.27 8.45
N LEU A 237 22.10 -7.46 9.41
CA LEU A 237 22.83 -6.29 9.85
C LEU A 237 23.78 -6.72 10.99
N THR A 238 25.04 -6.95 10.66
CA THR A 238 26.07 -7.44 11.60
C THR A 238 26.89 -6.30 12.20
N ASP A 239 27.85 -6.66 13.06
CA ASP A 239 28.86 -5.77 13.63
C ASP A 239 28.27 -4.57 14.36
N LEU A 240 27.08 -4.76 14.96
CA LEU A 240 26.49 -3.78 15.84
C LEU A 240 27.16 -3.83 17.21
N PRO A 241 27.32 -2.66 17.88
CA PRO A 241 27.83 -2.62 19.24
C PRO A 241 26.93 -3.46 20.16
N PRO A 242 27.44 -4.20 21.15
CA PRO A 242 26.59 -5.01 22.02
C PRO A 242 25.47 -4.19 22.70
N SER A 243 24.23 -4.67 22.63
CA SER A 243 23.05 -4.02 23.24
C SER A 243 22.06 -5.07 23.74
N GLN A 244 21.78 -5.09 25.05
CA GLN A 244 20.87 -6.06 25.69
C GLN A 244 21.17 -7.54 25.32
N GLY A 245 22.45 -7.87 25.09
CA GLY A 245 22.87 -9.21 24.67
C GLY A 245 22.78 -9.49 23.16
N TYR A 246 22.35 -8.50 22.36
CA TYR A 246 22.26 -8.58 20.91
C TYR A 246 23.42 -7.88 20.21
N THR A 247 23.85 -8.41 19.06
CA THR A 247 24.93 -7.85 18.21
C THR A 247 24.59 -7.87 16.72
N THR A 248 23.45 -8.45 16.34
CA THR A 248 23.03 -8.62 14.94
C THR A 248 21.54 -8.38 14.84
N ILE A 249 21.05 -7.92 13.69
CA ILE A 249 19.62 -7.89 13.36
C ILE A 249 19.40 -8.71 12.09
N LEU A 250 18.50 -9.69 12.15
CA LEU A 250 17.94 -10.30 10.94
C LEU A 250 16.86 -9.38 10.39
N VAL A 251 17.09 -8.88 9.18
CA VAL A 251 16.17 -7.99 8.47
C VAL A 251 15.41 -8.81 7.44
N VAL A 252 14.09 -8.84 7.56
CA VAL A 252 13.19 -9.53 6.63
C VAL A 252 12.31 -8.49 5.96
N VAL A 253 12.27 -8.47 4.64
CA VAL A 253 11.51 -7.48 3.86
C VAL A 253 10.58 -8.21 2.89
N ASP A 254 9.29 -7.89 2.94
CA ASP A 254 8.34 -8.28 1.91
C ASP A 254 8.57 -7.45 0.64
N ARG A 255 8.92 -8.13 -0.45
CA ARG A 255 9.20 -7.48 -1.74
C ARG A 255 7.94 -6.88 -2.39
N PHE A 256 6.74 -7.28 -1.96
CA PHE A 256 5.49 -6.68 -2.43
C PHE A 256 5.17 -5.38 -1.69
N SER A 257 4.81 -5.47 -0.40
CA SER A 257 4.33 -4.35 0.42
C SER A 257 5.44 -3.38 0.85
N LYS A 258 6.70 -3.82 0.80
CA LYS A 258 7.87 -3.18 1.41
C LYS A 258 7.88 -3.21 2.93
N SER A 259 6.99 -3.99 3.55
CA SER A 259 6.97 -4.17 4.99
C SER A 259 8.19 -4.93 5.45
N CYS A 260 8.74 -4.57 6.60
CA CYS A 260 9.86 -5.27 7.19
C CYS A 260 9.57 -5.78 8.61
N HIS A 261 10.27 -6.85 8.97
CA HIS A 261 10.48 -7.33 10.34
C HIS A 261 11.95 -7.24 10.70
N LEU A 262 12.25 -6.75 11.91
CA LEU A 262 13.59 -6.58 12.44
C LEU A 262 13.76 -7.44 13.70
N LEU A 263 14.57 -8.50 13.60
CA LEU A 263 14.73 -9.47 14.67
C LEU A 263 16.14 -9.34 15.28
N PRO A 264 16.28 -8.79 16.50
CA PRO A 264 17.58 -8.71 17.16
C PRO A 264 18.06 -10.09 17.59
N LEU A 265 19.34 -10.40 17.33
CA LEU A 265 19.98 -11.69 17.56
C LEU A 265 21.31 -11.52 18.32
N PRO A 266 21.68 -12.47 19.20
CA PRO A 266 22.91 -12.42 19.99
C PRO A 266 24.19 -12.47 19.14
N GLY A 267 24.07 -12.98 17.92
CA GLY A 267 25.09 -13.01 16.88
C GLY A 267 24.51 -13.62 15.62
N LEU A 268 25.38 -13.94 14.66
CA LEU A 268 24.97 -14.64 13.45
C LEU A 268 24.44 -16.04 13.79
N PRO A 269 23.17 -16.34 13.46
CA PRO A 269 22.58 -17.65 13.74
C PRO A 269 23.14 -18.72 12.81
N THR A 270 22.95 -19.98 13.20
CA THR A 270 23.06 -21.12 12.28
C THR A 270 21.90 -21.10 11.26
N ALA A 271 22.02 -21.90 10.20
CA ALA A 271 20.95 -22.06 9.21
C ALA A 271 19.62 -22.54 9.83
N LEU A 272 19.70 -23.49 10.78
CA LEU A 272 18.52 -24.00 11.48
C LEU A 272 17.85 -22.89 12.32
N GLN A 273 18.65 -22.18 13.13
CA GLN A 273 18.15 -21.05 13.94
C GLN A 273 17.56 -19.94 13.06
N THR A 274 18.13 -19.68 11.88
CA THR A 274 17.60 -18.71 10.92
C THR A 274 16.21 -19.16 10.42
N ALA A 275 16.08 -20.43 10.06
CA ALA A 275 14.82 -21.01 9.60
C ALA A 275 13.75 -20.99 10.70
N GLU A 276 14.11 -21.34 11.95
CA GLU A 276 13.22 -21.26 13.12
C GLU A 276 12.76 -19.83 13.41
N ALA A 277 13.67 -18.85 13.33
CA ALA A 277 13.35 -17.44 13.51
C ALA A 277 12.36 -16.94 12.45
N LEU A 278 12.59 -17.27 11.18
CA LEU A 278 11.66 -16.93 10.09
C LEU A 278 10.30 -17.59 10.28
N PHE A 279 10.26 -18.87 10.67
CA PHE A 279 9.01 -19.55 10.93
C PHE A 279 8.22 -18.87 12.06
N THR A 280 8.90 -18.64 13.19
CA THR A 280 8.28 -18.12 14.42
C THR A 280 7.75 -16.71 14.26
N HIS A 281 8.56 -15.84 13.65
CA HIS A 281 8.29 -14.40 13.61
C HIS A 281 7.68 -13.91 12.30
N VAL A 282 7.75 -14.68 11.22
CA VAL A 282 7.23 -14.27 9.91
C VAL A 282 6.21 -15.27 9.39
N PHE A 283 6.59 -16.54 9.16
CA PHE A 283 5.70 -17.48 8.46
C PHE A 283 4.45 -17.80 9.28
N ARG A 284 4.57 -17.87 10.61
CA ARG A 284 3.43 -18.04 11.53
C ARG A 284 2.37 -16.94 11.38
N HIS A 285 2.79 -15.72 11.02
CA HIS A 285 1.91 -14.55 10.97
C HIS A 285 1.33 -14.32 9.58
N TYR A 286 2.08 -14.59 8.52
CA TYR A 286 1.69 -14.23 7.14
C TYR A 286 1.54 -15.43 6.20
N GLY A 287 1.83 -16.64 6.69
CA GLY A 287 1.91 -17.85 5.90
C GLY A 287 3.29 -18.09 5.31
N VAL A 288 3.45 -19.26 4.70
CA VAL A 288 4.68 -19.68 4.03
C VAL A 288 4.87 -18.88 2.73
N PRO A 289 6.05 -18.28 2.48
CA PRO A 289 6.32 -17.56 1.24
C PRO A 289 6.50 -18.53 0.05
N GLU A 290 6.45 -18.00 -1.16
CA GLU A 290 6.77 -18.72 -2.39
C GLU A 290 8.28 -18.65 -2.70
N ASP A 291 8.93 -17.54 -2.39
CA ASP A 291 10.36 -17.32 -2.66
C ASP A 291 11.04 -16.50 -1.55
N ILE A 292 12.31 -16.83 -1.28
CA ILE A 292 13.19 -16.07 -0.39
C ILE A 292 14.47 -15.72 -1.16
N VAL A 293 14.74 -14.43 -1.24
CA VAL A 293 15.97 -13.87 -1.80
C VAL A 293 16.94 -13.54 -0.66
N SER A 294 18.19 -14.00 -0.76
CA SER A 294 19.24 -13.69 0.22
C SER A 294 20.59 -13.48 -0.44
N ASP A 295 21.58 -13.06 0.34
CA ASP A 295 22.99 -13.15 -0.06
C ASP A 295 23.48 -14.61 -0.05
N ARG A 296 24.78 -14.80 -0.31
CA ARG A 296 25.45 -16.12 -0.28
C ARG A 296 26.04 -16.48 1.08
N GLY A 297 25.51 -15.90 2.16
CA GLY A 297 25.93 -16.25 3.52
C GLY A 297 25.82 -17.75 3.80
N PRO A 298 26.65 -18.30 4.71
CA PRO A 298 26.63 -19.73 5.05
C PRO A 298 25.27 -20.18 5.59
N GLN A 299 24.50 -19.28 6.21
CA GLN A 299 23.14 -19.52 6.71
C GLN A 299 22.19 -19.91 5.57
N PHE A 300 22.29 -19.24 4.43
CA PHE A 300 21.37 -19.40 3.29
C PHE A 300 21.85 -20.38 2.22
N THR A 301 23.11 -20.80 2.29
CA THR A 301 23.71 -21.75 1.34
C THR A 301 23.81 -23.18 1.88
N SER A 302 23.59 -23.38 3.18
CA SER A 302 23.73 -24.67 3.85
C SER A 302 22.74 -25.73 3.34
N ARG A 303 23.11 -27.02 3.52
CA ARG A 303 22.22 -28.15 3.20
C ARG A 303 20.95 -28.16 4.05
N VAL A 304 21.08 -27.79 5.33
CA VAL A 304 19.94 -27.69 6.27
C VAL A 304 18.94 -26.66 5.78
N TRP A 305 19.41 -25.48 5.37
CA TRP A 305 18.56 -24.43 4.81
C TRP A 305 17.81 -24.91 3.57
N LYS A 306 18.54 -25.48 2.60
CA LYS A 306 17.94 -26.00 1.37
C LYS A 306 16.87 -27.06 1.65
N ALA A 307 17.18 -28.03 2.51
CA ALA A 307 16.25 -29.10 2.86
C ALA A 307 14.99 -28.57 3.58
N PHE A 308 15.15 -27.61 4.50
CA PHE A 308 14.03 -26.99 5.19
C PHE A 308 13.11 -26.21 4.24
N MET A 309 13.70 -25.39 3.35
CA MET A 309 12.94 -24.61 2.38
C MET A 309 12.24 -25.49 1.34
N GLU A 310 12.92 -26.54 0.85
CA GLU A 310 12.34 -27.53 -0.06
C GLU A 310 11.14 -28.25 0.56
N HIS A 311 11.22 -28.64 1.85
CA HIS A 311 10.12 -29.28 2.55
C HIS A 311 8.89 -28.39 2.70
N LEU A 312 9.10 -27.07 2.79
CA LEU A 312 8.03 -26.07 2.83
C LEU A 312 7.56 -25.64 1.43
N GLY A 313 8.17 -26.13 0.35
CA GLY A 313 7.87 -25.73 -1.02
C GLY A 313 8.33 -24.30 -1.38
N ILE A 314 9.33 -23.78 -0.67
CA ILE A 314 9.84 -22.41 -0.83
C ILE A 314 11.02 -22.41 -1.83
N SER A 315 10.96 -21.53 -2.83
CA SER A 315 12.10 -21.23 -3.71
C SER A 315 13.18 -20.42 -2.97
N VAL A 316 14.45 -20.78 -3.12
CA VAL A 316 15.59 -20.02 -2.56
C VAL A 316 16.41 -19.42 -3.68
N SER A 317 16.41 -18.08 -3.73
CA SER A 317 17.10 -17.28 -4.73
C SER A 317 18.33 -16.60 -4.13
N LEU A 318 19.54 -17.04 -4.51
CA LEU A 318 20.79 -16.44 -4.00
C LEU A 318 21.26 -15.31 -4.93
N THR A 319 21.54 -14.15 -4.37
CA THR A 319 22.10 -13.03 -5.14
C THR A 319 23.53 -13.32 -5.59
N SER A 320 23.90 -12.82 -6.77
CA SER A 320 25.26 -13.00 -7.29
C SER A 320 26.19 -11.94 -6.72
N SER A 321 27.46 -12.30 -6.51
CA SER A 321 28.52 -11.38 -6.08
C SER A 321 28.74 -10.20 -7.06
N PHE A 322 28.19 -10.30 -8.28
CA PHE A 322 28.26 -9.28 -9.34
C PHE A 322 26.89 -8.64 -9.67
N HIS A 323 25.82 -9.02 -8.96
CA HIS A 323 24.46 -8.45 -9.10
C HIS A 323 23.86 -8.06 -7.74
N PRO A 324 24.49 -7.13 -7.00
CA PRO A 324 23.95 -6.60 -5.72
C PRO A 324 22.54 -6.02 -5.87
N GLU A 325 22.16 -5.65 -7.09
CA GLU A 325 20.84 -5.16 -7.49
C GLU A 325 19.68 -6.13 -7.15
N SER A 326 19.95 -7.44 -7.08
CA SER A 326 18.92 -8.45 -6.77
C SER A 326 18.43 -8.40 -5.32
N ASN A 327 19.28 -7.95 -4.37
CA ASN A 327 18.91 -7.73 -2.97
C ASN A 327 18.75 -6.23 -2.64
N GLY A 328 18.68 -5.36 -3.64
CA GLY A 328 18.71 -3.91 -3.43
C GLY A 328 17.55 -3.37 -2.57
N GLN A 329 16.47 -4.14 -2.38
CA GLN A 329 15.38 -3.77 -1.47
C GLN A 329 15.81 -3.89 0.00
N VAL A 330 16.32 -5.04 0.44
CA VAL A 330 16.78 -5.19 1.83
C VAL A 330 18.00 -4.33 2.10
N GLU A 331 18.92 -4.15 1.14
CA GLU A 331 20.04 -3.22 1.30
C GLU A 331 19.54 -1.78 1.57
N ARG A 332 18.49 -1.36 0.86
CA ARG A 332 17.87 -0.05 1.10
C ARG A 332 17.24 0.04 2.49
N VAL A 333 16.57 -1.02 2.93
CA VAL A 333 16.00 -1.08 4.28
C VAL A 333 17.11 -1.06 5.34
N ASN A 334 18.20 -1.79 5.15
CA ASN A 334 19.35 -1.78 6.06
C ASN A 334 19.95 -0.37 6.20
N GLN A 335 20.07 0.37 5.10
CA GLN A 335 20.52 1.76 5.11
C GLN A 335 19.57 2.68 5.91
N ASP A 336 18.27 2.49 5.76
CA ASP A 336 17.24 3.27 6.46
C ASP A 336 17.17 2.89 7.95
N VAL A 337 17.17 1.59 8.30
CA VAL A 337 17.24 1.08 9.68
C VAL A 337 18.48 1.57 10.40
N GLY A 338 19.66 1.44 9.77
CA GLY A 338 20.90 1.96 10.34
C GLY A 338 20.85 3.47 10.57
N ARG A 339 20.14 4.23 9.72
CA ARG A 339 19.92 5.67 9.92
C ARG A 339 19.00 5.93 11.10
N PHE A 340 17.89 5.20 11.24
CA PHE A 340 16.97 5.32 12.36
C PHE A 340 17.69 5.05 13.68
N LEU A 341 18.39 3.92 13.78
CA LEU A 341 19.12 3.55 14.98
C LEU A 341 20.19 4.59 15.35
N ARG A 342 20.96 5.12 14.37
CA ARG A 342 21.89 6.23 14.64
C ARG A 342 21.18 7.49 15.16
N SER A 343 20.03 7.83 14.61
CA SER A 343 19.26 9.00 15.06
C SER A 343 18.66 8.84 16.46
N TYR A 344 18.27 7.62 16.84
CA TYR A 344 17.69 7.33 18.15
C TYR A 344 18.76 7.16 19.24
N CYS A 345 19.88 6.54 18.89
CA CYS A 345 20.92 6.21 19.85
C CYS A 345 21.93 7.34 20.06
N GLN A 346 22.17 8.20 19.05
CA GLN A 346 23.10 9.34 19.11
C GLN A 346 24.43 9.00 19.83
N ASP A 347 24.60 9.50 21.05
CA ASP A 347 25.76 9.35 21.94
C ASP A 347 25.80 8.01 22.71
N ARG A 348 24.73 7.21 22.64
CA ARG A 348 24.56 5.93 23.33
C ARG A 348 24.33 4.78 22.35
N PRO A 349 25.31 4.44 21.51
CA PRO A 349 25.16 3.41 20.48
C PRO A 349 24.84 2.03 21.06
N GLY A 350 25.20 1.73 22.31
CA GLY A 350 24.89 0.47 23.00
C GLY A 350 23.42 0.29 23.42
N GLU A 351 22.53 1.26 23.13
CA GLU A 351 21.10 1.16 23.46
C GLU A 351 20.21 0.78 22.27
N TRP A 352 20.79 0.45 21.11
CA TRP A 352 20.02 0.25 19.87
C TRP A 352 18.94 -0.84 19.95
N ALA A 353 19.14 -1.89 20.75
CA ALA A 353 18.20 -3.00 20.83
C ALA A 353 16.79 -2.55 21.26
N LYS A 354 16.69 -1.60 22.19
CA LYS A 354 15.41 -1.05 22.66
C LYS A 354 14.66 -0.26 21.58
N PHE A 355 15.37 0.18 20.55
CA PHE A 355 14.84 0.98 19.46
C PHE A 355 14.52 0.18 18.20
N VAL A 356 14.79 -1.13 18.17
CA VAL A 356 14.46 -1.98 17.03
C VAL A 356 12.96 -1.96 16.69
N PRO A 357 12.03 -2.10 17.66
CA PRO A 357 10.60 -2.00 17.36
C PRO A 357 10.20 -0.62 16.80
N TRP A 358 10.84 0.45 17.28
CA TRP A 358 10.61 1.81 16.78
C TRP A 358 11.14 2.01 15.36
N ALA A 359 12.31 1.43 15.04
CA ALA A 359 12.86 1.45 13.69
C ALA A 359 11.98 0.68 12.70
N GLU A 360 11.43 -0.46 13.11
CA GLU A 360 10.48 -1.24 12.31
C GLU A 360 9.17 -0.47 12.08
N MET A 361 8.58 0.08 13.15
CA MET A 361 7.38 0.92 13.07
C MET A 361 7.59 2.12 12.14
N ALA A 362 8.74 2.80 12.26
CA ALA A 362 9.08 3.92 11.39
C ALA A 362 9.17 3.49 9.93
N GLN A 363 9.89 2.39 9.64
CA GLN A 363 9.99 1.89 8.27
C GLN A 363 8.62 1.54 7.69
N ASN A 364 7.77 0.85 8.45
CA ASN A 364 6.45 0.41 8.02
C ASN A 364 5.39 1.54 7.94
N SER A 365 5.65 2.68 8.59
CA SER A 365 4.77 3.86 8.59
C SER A 365 5.14 4.90 7.53
N LEU A 366 6.36 4.85 6.97
CA LEU A 366 6.79 5.82 5.97
C LEU A 366 6.31 5.41 4.57
N ARG A 367 5.75 6.36 3.82
CA ARG A 367 5.32 6.10 2.44
C ARG A 367 6.50 5.82 1.52
N HIS A 368 6.34 4.80 0.68
CA HIS A 368 7.27 4.46 -0.39
C HIS A 368 6.86 5.12 -1.71
N SER A 369 7.84 5.62 -2.48
CA SER A 369 7.58 6.28 -3.77
C SER A 369 7.01 5.33 -4.82
N SER A 370 7.33 4.03 -4.74
CA SER A 370 6.86 3.03 -5.69
C SER A 370 5.39 2.68 -5.55
N THR A 371 4.86 2.67 -4.32
CA THR A 371 3.45 2.31 -4.04
C THR A 371 2.59 3.54 -3.75
N ASN A 372 3.21 4.67 -3.39
CA ASN A 372 2.56 5.85 -2.81
C ASN A 372 1.75 5.52 -1.53
N LEU A 373 1.95 4.35 -0.94
CA LEU A 373 1.31 3.85 0.28
C LEU A 373 2.41 3.56 1.33
N THR A 374 2.00 3.49 2.59
CA THR A 374 2.88 2.94 3.64
C THR A 374 2.85 1.41 3.56
N PRO A 375 3.90 0.71 4.00
CA PRO A 375 3.86 -0.73 4.09
C PRO A 375 2.68 -1.28 4.88
N PHE A 376 2.30 -0.63 6.00
CA PHE A 376 1.08 -0.98 6.75
C PHE A 376 -0.23 -0.84 5.96
N GLN A 377 -0.27 -0.02 4.91
CA GLN A 377 -1.45 0.09 4.04
C GLN A 377 -1.45 -0.95 2.91
N CYS A 378 -0.30 -1.56 2.62
CA CYS A 378 -0.14 -2.52 1.54
C CYS A 378 -0.35 -3.96 2.00
N VAL A 379 -0.05 -4.26 3.27
CA VAL A 379 -0.36 -5.53 3.95
C VAL A 379 -1.80 -5.49 4.42
#